data_AF-A0A6M8AVX6-F1
#
_entry.id   AF-A0A6M8AVX6-F1
#
_cell.length_a   1.000
_cell.length_b   1.000
_cell.length_c   1.000
_cell.angle_alpha   90.00
_cell.angle_beta   90.00
_cell.angle_gamma   90.00
#
_symmetry.space_group_name_H-M   'P 1'
#
loop_
_entity.id
_entity.type
_entity.pdbx_description
1 polymer ?
#
loop_
_entity_poly.entity_id
_entity_poly.type
_entity_poly.pdbx_seq_one_letter_code
_entity_poly.pdbx_strand_id
1 'polypeptide(L)'
;VKTVNDHYSRGMREIHYENLFSIMPVYMEDKAGDKFDSLAREGWKLVLDTLLVVARERLAELDDQERTVNPQEKMELTDARIKAVVRSWDKVRENLKENGVDFFVSFFTNFPDYQDYFKDFKGVPLDKLRDNRKLRMHGVRVLYALSSMVDSLDELDVAAQIMTKTVDDHYPRGMKEIHYKNLFSLLPGFMTAKAGDAFDQTAQEGWGLVLDTLGSVISQRMSELQQQEAADNAAMGKGHSDSNGIATNGKSGAD
;
A
#
# COMPACT_ATOMS: atom_id res chain seq x y z
N VAL A 1 -23.12 -2.26 12.01
CA VAL A 1 -23.84 -1.45 10.99
C VAL A 1 -23.85 0.05 11.30
N LYS A 2 -24.54 0.56 12.34
CA LYS A 2 -24.60 2.02 12.63
C LYS A 2 -23.21 2.69 12.69
N THR A 3 -22.27 2.07 13.40
CA THR A 3 -20.88 2.55 13.50
C THR A 3 -20.17 2.59 12.15
N VAL A 4 -20.42 1.61 11.27
CA VAL A 4 -19.82 1.56 9.93
C VAL A 4 -20.32 2.72 9.07
N ASN A 5 -21.61 3.08 9.17
CA ASN A 5 -22.16 4.23 8.46
C ASN A 5 -21.51 5.55 8.89
N ASP A 6 -21.35 5.77 10.20
CA ASP A 6 -20.72 6.99 10.75
C ASP A 6 -19.21 7.06 10.45
N HIS A 7 -18.53 5.91 10.41
CA HIS A 7 -17.14 5.86 9.98
C HIS A 7 -17.00 6.11 8.48
N TYR A 8 -17.89 5.55 7.67
CA TYR A 8 -17.90 5.72 6.21
C TYR A 8 -18.08 7.19 5.80
N SER A 9 -18.98 7.92 6.47
CA SER A 9 -19.19 9.35 6.24
C SER A 9 -17.99 10.22 6.63
N ARG A 10 -17.03 9.67 7.39
CA ARG A 10 -15.77 10.32 7.77
C ARG A 10 -14.58 9.84 6.92
N GLY A 11 -14.85 9.15 5.82
CA GLY A 11 -13.81 8.67 4.90
C GLY A 11 -13.17 7.33 5.29
N MET A 12 -13.66 6.64 6.33
CA MET A 12 -13.14 5.31 6.66
C MET A 12 -13.57 4.30 5.60
N ARG A 13 -12.66 3.38 5.29
CA ARG A 13 -12.76 2.32 4.28
C ARG A 13 -12.26 1.01 4.88
N GLU A 14 -12.43 -0.11 4.17
CA GLU A 14 -12.09 -1.46 4.62
C GLU A 14 -10.68 -1.54 5.24
N ILE A 15 -9.68 -0.99 4.55
CA ILE A 15 -8.29 -0.98 5.00
C ILE A 15 -8.09 -0.37 6.40
N HIS A 16 -8.93 0.59 6.80
CA HIS A 16 -8.84 1.20 8.13
C HIS A 16 -9.31 0.22 9.22
N TYR A 17 -10.29 -0.64 8.91
CA TYR A 17 -10.72 -1.72 9.79
C TYR A 17 -9.66 -2.83 9.84
N GLU A 18 -9.09 -3.20 8.70
CA GLU A 18 -7.99 -4.18 8.64
C GLU A 18 -6.80 -3.74 9.49
N ASN A 19 -6.35 -2.49 9.31
CA ASN A 19 -5.25 -1.92 10.08
C ASN A 19 -5.56 -1.92 11.59
N LEU A 20 -6.72 -1.39 12.01
CA LEU A 20 -7.11 -1.36 13.41
C LEU A 20 -7.21 -2.77 14.01
N PHE A 21 -7.80 -3.72 13.30
CA PHE A 21 -8.00 -5.07 13.82
C PHE A 21 -6.71 -5.90 13.81
N SER A 22 -5.74 -5.55 12.97
CA SER A 22 -4.42 -6.18 12.97
C SER A 22 -3.59 -5.83 14.22
N ILE A 23 -3.70 -4.59 14.72
CA ILE A 23 -2.91 -4.11 15.86
C ILE A 23 -3.57 -4.39 17.21
N MET A 24 -4.90 -4.57 17.23
CA MET A 24 -5.67 -4.81 18.45
C MET A 24 -5.20 -6.03 19.26
N PRO A 25 -4.94 -7.22 18.66
CA PRO A 25 -4.43 -8.37 19.40
C PRO A 25 -3.09 -8.09 20.09
N VAL A 26 -2.17 -7.38 19.42
CA VAL A 26 -0.87 -7.01 19.97
C VAL A 26 -1.04 -6.10 21.18
N TYR A 27 -1.93 -5.11 21.07
CA TYR A 27 -2.26 -4.23 22.19
C TYR A 27 -2.90 -4.97 23.37
N MET A 28 -3.81 -5.92 23.10
CA MET A 28 -4.45 -6.72 24.15
C MET A 28 -3.42 -7.60 24.87
N GLU A 29 -2.48 -8.20 24.15
CA GLU A 29 -1.38 -8.98 24.71
C GLU A 29 -0.49 -8.13 25.63
N ASP A 30 -0.11 -6.92 25.18
CA ASP A 30 0.65 -5.96 26.00
C ASP A 30 -0.05 -5.59 27.32
N LYS A 31 -1.38 -5.40 27.29
CA LYS A 31 -2.14 -4.95 28.47
C LYS A 31 -2.58 -6.06 29.40
N ALA A 32 -2.94 -7.22 28.86
CA ALA A 32 -3.45 -8.33 29.65
C ALA A 32 -2.37 -9.33 30.08
N GLY A 33 -1.18 -9.30 29.45
CA GLY A 33 -0.06 -10.18 29.77
C GLY A 33 -0.48 -11.65 29.72
N ASP A 34 -0.12 -12.40 30.76
CA ASP A 34 -0.41 -13.85 30.87
C ASP A 34 -1.91 -14.20 30.86
N LYS A 35 -2.80 -13.22 31.08
CA LYS A 35 -4.26 -13.42 30.99
C LYS A 35 -4.76 -13.48 29.54
N PHE A 36 -3.94 -13.08 28.57
CA PHE A 36 -4.22 -13.20 27.14
C PHE A 36 -3.56 -14.46 26.57
N ASP A 37 -4.01 -15.60 27.07
CA ASP A 37 -3.54 -16.91 26.66
C ASP A 37 -3.94 -17.25 25.21
N SER A 38 -3.50 -18.41 24.71
CA SER A 38 -3.76 -18.82 23.33
C SER A 38 -5.25 -18.93 23.01
N LEU A 39 -6.07 -19.36 23.99
CA LEU A 39 -7.51 -19.49 23.80
C LEU A 39 -8.18 -18.12 23.68
N ALA A 40 -7.76 -17.16 24.52
CA ALA A 40 -8.21 -15.77 24.41
C ALA A 40 -7.79 -15.16 23.07
N ARG A 41 -6.56 -15.39 22.61
CA ARG A 41 -6.07 -14.92 21.30
C ARG A 41 -6.92 -15.44 20.15
N GLU A 42 -7.17 -16.73 20.10
CA GLU A 42 -7.97 -17.37 19.04
C GLU A 42 -9.43 -16.85 19.05
N GLY A 43 -10.02 -16.74 20.26
CA GLY A 43 -11.38 -16.20 20.42
C GLY A 43 -11.50 -14.76 19.94
N TRP A 44 -10.55 -13.89 20.33
CA TRP A 44 -10.54 -12.49 19.88
C TRP A 44 -10.24 -12.36 18.40
N LYS A 45 -9.36 -13.19 17.84
CA LYS A 45 -9.12 -13.23 16.40
C LYS A 45 -10.41 -13.55 15.65
N LEU A 46 -11.17 -14.57 16.08
CA LEU A 46 -12.43 -14.92 15.45
C LEU A 46 -13.45 -13.78 15.51
N VAL A 47 -13.55 -13.09 16.67
CA VAL A 47 -14.42 -11.92 16.82
C VAL A 47 -14.03 -10.81 15.85
N LEU A 48 -12.73 -10.47 15.78
CA LEU A 48 -12.24 -9.40 14.90
C LEU A 48 -12.41 -9.74 13.42
N ASP A 49 -12.14 -10.99 13.02
CA ASP A 49 -12.37 -11.48 11.66
C ASP A 49 -13.87 -11.39 11.29
N THR A 50 -14.75 -11.77 12.22
CA THR A 50 -16.21 -11.68 12.01
C THR A 50 -16.66 -10.22 11.88
N LEU A 51 -16.14 -9.33 12.72
CA LEU A 51 -16.43 -7.90 12.63
C LEU A 51 -15.91 -7.29 11.33
N LEU A 52 -14.77 -7.76 10.82
CA LEU A 52 -14.22 -7.33 9.54
C LEU A 52 -15.13 -7.73 8.39
N VAL A 53 -15.66 -8.96 8.38
CA VAL A 53 -16.64 -9.41 7.38
C VAL A 53 -17.88 -8.52 7.39
N VAL A 54 -18.46 -8.27 8.57
CA VAL A 54 -19.64 -7.40 8.70
C VAL A 54 -19.34 -5.96 8.26
N ALA A 55 -18.14 -5.44 8.54
CA ALA A 55 -17.73 -4.13 8.08
C ALA A 55 -17.60 -4.10 6.55
N ARG A 56 -16.95 -5.10 5.94
CA ARG A 56 -16.78 -5.23 4.48
C ARG A 56 -18.11 -5.26 3.75
N GLU A 57 -19.03 -6.13 4.18
CA GLU A 57 -20.35 -6.23 3.58
C GLU A 57 -21.09 -4.89 3.62
N ARG A 58 -21.05 -4.22 4.78
CA ARG A 58 -21.73 -2.93 4.92
C ARG A 58 -21.07 -1.81 4.13
N LEU A 59 -19.74 -1.80 4.04
CA LEU A 59 -19.01 -0.83 3.22
C LEU A 59 -19.36 -1.02 1.74
N ALA A 60 -19.38 -2.27 1.26
CA ALA A 60 -19.78 -2.59 -0.11
C ALA A 60 -21.23 -2.13 -0.42
N GLU A 61 -22.17 -2.35 0.50
CA GLU A 61 -23.54 -1.84 0.35
C GLU A 61 -23.60 -0.30 0.27
N LEU A 62 -22.78 0.40 1.08
CA LEU A 62 -22.71 1.85 1.08
C LEU A 62 -22.10 2.38 -0.22
N ASP A 63 -21.04 1.73 -0.70
CA ASP A 63 -20.39 2.04 -1.97
C ASP A 63 -21.39 1.85 -3.13
N ASP A 64 -22.16 0.76 -3.14
CA ASP A 64 -23.20 0.50 -4.13
C ASP A 64 -24.34 1.53 -4.07
N GLN A 65 -24.83 1.84 -2.86
CA GLN A 65 -25.87 2.86 -2.67
C GLN A 65 -25.41 4.22 -3.19
N GLU A 66 -24.18 4.63 -2.89
CA GLU A 66 -23.63 5.89 -3.36
C GLU A 66 -23.35 5.88 -4.87
N ARG A 67 -22.94 4.73 -5.43
CA ARG A 67 -22.72 4.53 -6.87
C ARG A 67 -24.00 4.71 -7.69
N THR A 68 -25.16 4.29 -7.15
CA THR A 68 -26.44 4.41 -7.87
C THR A 68 -26.98 5.83 -7.99
N VAL A 69 -26.54 6.76 -7.13
CA VAL A 69 -27.06 8.14 -7.08
C VAL A 69 -26.31 9.08 -8.02
N ASN A 70 -25.05 8.79 -8.36
CA ASN A 70 -24.30 9.53 -9.39
C ASN A 70 -23.15 8.68 -9.99
N PRO A 71 -23.44 7.75 -10.93
CA PRO A 71 -22.50 6.71 -11.34
C PRO A 71 -21.28 7.22 -12.12
N GLN A 72 -21.41 8.31 -12.87
CA GLN A 72 -20.38 8.81 -13.78
C GLN A 72 -19.57 9.94 -13.14
N GLU A 73 -20.22 10.94 -12.54
CA GLU A 73 -19.47 12.04 -11.92
C GLU A 73 -18.79 11.65 -10.60
N LYS A 74 -19.08 10.51 -9.97
CA LYS A 74 -18.37 10.05 -8.76
C LYS A 74 -17.13 9.20 -9.07
N MET A 75 -17.12 8.47 -10.18
CA MET A 75 -16.03 7.57 -10.56
C MET A 75 -14.97 8.23 -11.45
N GLU A 76 -15.25 9.43 -11.97
CA GLU A 76 -14.34 10.15 -12.87
C GLU A 76 -13.43 11.13 -12.11
N LEU A 77 -12.14 11.14 -12.46
CA LEU A 77 -11.21 12.14 -11.94
C LEU A 77 -11.41 13.47 -12.70
N THR A 78 -12.50 14.16 -12.40
CA THR A 78 -12.86 15.43 -13.06
C THR A 78 -11.85 16.55 -12.79
N ASP A 79 -11.81 17.58 -13.62
CA ASP A 79 -10.99 18.79 -13.42
C ASP A 79 -11.12 19.39 -12.02
N ALA A 80 -12.33 19.38 -11.45
CA ALA A 80 -12.59 19.89 -10.11
C ALA A 80 -11.88 19.05 -9.04
N ARG A 81 -11.89 17.72 -9.18
CA ARG A 81 -11.19 16.80 -8.29
C ARG A 81 -9.68 16.87 -8.48
N ILE A 82 -9.18 16.94 -9.71
CA ILE A 82 -7.75 17.15 -9.99
C ILE A 82 -7.27 18.42 -9.29
N LYS A 83 -7.97 19.54 -9.49
CA LYS A 83 -7.65 20.81 -8.83
C LYS A 83 -7.71 20.72 -7.30
N ALA A 84 -8.61 19.90 -6.75
CA ALA A 84 -8.69 19.67 -5.31
C ALA A 84 -7.53 18.81 -4.77
N VAL A 85 -7.13 17.78 -5.51
CA VAL A 85 -5.94 16.97 -5.20
C VAL A 85 -4.68 17.84 -5.22
N VAL A 86 -4.49 18.63 -6.28
CA VAL A 86 -3.34 19.55 -6.40
C VAL A 86 -3.35 20.57 -5.27
N ARG A 87 -4.47 21.28 -5.04
CA ARG A 87 -4.60 22.29 -3.98
C ARG A 87 -4.29 21.72 -2.60
N SER A 88 -4.83 20.54 -2.28
CA SER A 88 -4.58 19.91 -0.98
C SER A 88 -3.13 19.45 -0.85
N TRP A 89 -2.53 18.93 -1.93
CA TRP A 89 -1.12 18.53 -1.95
C TRP A 89 -0.16 19.72 -1.82
N ASP A 90 -0.50 20.88 -2.36
CA ASP A 90 0.32 22.09 -2.25
C ASP A 90 0.60 22.46 -0.78
N LYS A 91 -0.34 22.17 0.13
CA LYS A 91 -0.11 22.31 1.58
C LYS A 91 0.95 21.38 2.13
N VAL A 92 1.05 20.16 1.59
CA VAL A 92 2.15 19.25 1.91
C VAL A 92 3.46 19.76 1.31
N ARG A 93 3.43 20.33 0.10
CA ARG A 93 4.62 20.84 -0.60
C ARG A 93 5.30 21.99 0.12
N GLU A 94 4.55 22.85 0.81
CA GLU A 94 5.08 23.98 1.59
C GLU A 94 6.24 23.55 2.53
N ASN A 95 6.19 22.32 3.07
CA ASN A 95 7.22 21.77 3.96
C ASN A 95 7.68 20.36 3.56
N LEU A 96 7.86 20.10 2.26
CA LEU A 96 8.10 18.76 1.69
C LEU A 96 9.19 17.96 2.42
N LYS A 97 10.29 18.60 2.85
CA LYS A 97 11.39 17.91 3.53
C LYS A 97 11.00 17.35 4.89
N GLU A 98 10.40 18.19 5.74
CA GLU A 98 9.97 17.75 7.07
C GLU A 98 8.74 16.85 6.97
N ASN A 99 7.82 17.14 6.06
CA ASN A 99 6.65 16.31 5.80
C ASN A 99 7.04 14.90 5.34
N GLY A 100 8.13 14.74 4.59
CA GLY A 100 8.62 13.42 4.18
C GLY A 100 9.14 12.59 5.36
N VAL A 101 9.75 13.23 6.35
CA VAL A 101 10.15 12.58 7.60
C VAL A 101 8.92 12.20 8.41
N ASP A 102 7.98 13.14 8.58
CA ASP A 102 6.75 12.93 9.33
C ASP A 102 5.93 11.76 8.76
N PHE A 103 5.84 11.68 7.43
CA PHE A 103 5.14 10.61 6.74
C PHE A 103 5.73 9.24 7.09
N PHE A 104 7.05 9.07 7.01
CA PHE A 104 7.68 7.80 7.35
C PHE A 104 7.71 7.49 8.84
N VAL A 105 7.83 8.50 9.72
CA VAL A 105 7.68 8.27 11.16
C VAL A 105 6.27 7.77 11.46
N SER A 106 5.24 8.35 10.84
CA SER A 106 3.87 7.84 10.93
C SER A 106 3.76 6.42 10.37
N PHE A 107 4.41 6.14 9.23
CA PHE A 107 4.42 4.83 8.61
C PHE A 107 5.01 3.75 9.52
N PHE A 108 6.18 3.97 10.09
CA PHE A 108 6.80 3.01 11.01
C PHE A 108 6.13 2.97 12.40
N THR A 109 5.36 3.99 12.77
CA THR A 109 4.52 3.92 13.98
C THR A 109 3.34 2.96 13.78
N ASN A 110 2.73 2.95 12.58
CA ASN A 110 1.59 2.09 12.26
C ASN A 110 2.01 0.70 11.76
N PHE A 111 3.18 0.59 11.12
CA PHE A 111 3.74 -0.64 10.58
C PHE A 111 5.23 -0.79 10.99
N PRO A 112 5.51 -1.09 12.27
CA PRO A 112 6.89 -1.13 12.79
C PRO A 112 7.83 -2.04 12.02
N ASP A 113 7.34 -3.24 11.66
CA ASP A 113 8.10 -4.26 10.93
C ASP A 113 8.61 -3.76 9.57
N TYR A 114 8.02 -2.70 9.01
CA TYR A 114 8.42 -2.20 7.70
C TYR A 114 9.73 -1.40 7.75
N GLN A 115 10.16 -0.95 8.93
CA GLN A 115 11.47 -0.35 9.11
C GLN A 115 12.59 -1.33 8.72
N ASP A 116 12.36 -2.64 8.86
CA ASP A 116 13.37 -3.66 8.62
C ASP A 116 13.82 -3.78 7.15
N TYR A 117 13.02 -3.28 6.21
CA TYR A 117 13.40 -3.22 4.80
C TYR A 117 14.47 -2.15 4.53
N PHE A 118 14.68 -1.21 5.46
CA PHE A 118 15.57 -0.08 5.30
C PHE A 118 16.89 -0.27 6.03
N LYS A 119 17.83 -0.98 5.40
CA LYS A 119 19.15 -1.33 5.99
C LYS A 119 19.91 -0.15 6.62
N ASP A 120 19.75 1.06 6.08
CA ASP A 120 20.44 2.28 6.54
C ASP A 120 19.93 2.81 7.91
N PHE A 121 18.74 2.38 8.35
CA PHE A 121 18.12 2.86 9.59
C PHE A 121 17.21 1.83 10.26
N LYS A 122 17.35 0.55 9.91
CA LYS A 122 16.74 -0.58 10.60
C LYS A 122 17.18 -0.58 12.06
N GLY A 123 16.23 -0.73 12.98
CA GLY A 123 16.47 -0.80 14.42
C GLY A 123 16.82 0.53 15.08
N VAL A 124 16.80 1.65 14.34
CA VAL A 124 16.90 2.98 14.93
C VAL A 124 15.60 3.25 15.69
N PRO A 125 15.64 3.63 16.98
CA PRO A 125 14.43 3.98 17.74
C PRO A 125 13.58 5.04 17.03
N LEU A 126 12.25 4.91 17.08
CA LEU A 126 11.31 5.82 16.40
C LEU A 126 11.55 7.29 16.76
N ASP A 127 11.89 7.59 18.02
CA ASP A 127 12.19 8.95 18.51
C ASP A 127 13.50 9.52 17.94
N LYS A 128 14.41 8.67 17.44
CA LYS A 128 15.68 9.04 16.82
C LYS A 128 15.65 9.02 15.30
N LEU A 129 14.61 8.45 14.69
CA LEU A 129 14.50 8.36 13.23
C LEU A 129 14.49 9.73 12.54
N ARG A 130 13.89 10.74 13.18
CA ARG A 130 13.86 12.11 12.66
C ARG A 130 15.25 12.68 12.41
N ASP A 131 16.26 12.27 13.17
CA ASP A 131 17.63 12.76 13.02
C ASP A 131 18.42 11.96 11.97
N ASN A 132 17.88 10.85 11.48
CA ASN A 132 18.56 10.00 10.52
C ASN A 132 18.57 10.64 9.12
N ARG A 133 19.75 11.02 8.64
CA ARG A 133 19.95 11.63 7.33
C ARG A 133 19.45 10.75 6.16
N LYS A 134 19.58 9.42 6.26
CA LYS A 134 19.13 8.50 5.19
C LYS A 134 17.61 8.45 5.13
N LEU A 135 16.93 8.46 6.27
CA LEU A 135 15.48 8.61 6.30
C LEU A 135 15.03 9.94 5.68
N ARG A 136 15.65 11.06 6.07
CA ARG A 136 15.33 12.39 5.49
C ARG A 136 15.43 12.39 3.97
N MET A 137 16.52 11.84 3.43
CA MET A 137 16.70 11.75 1.98
C MET A 137 15.68 10.83 1.31
N HIS A 138 15.32 9.70 1.95
CA HIS A 138 14.33 8.79 1.41
C HIS A 138 12.92 9.41 1.43
N GLY A 139 12.49 9.99 2.55
CA GLY A 139 11.20 10.65 2.69
C GLY A 139 11.01 11.77 1.67
N VAL A 140 12.06 12.58 1.44
CA VAL A 140 12.06 13.60 0.40
C VAL A 140 11.84 13.01 -0.99
N ARG A 141 12.56 11.92 -1.34
CA ARG A 141 12.40 11.27 -2.66
C ARG A 141 10.99 10.73 -2.88
N VAL A 142 10.38 10.16 -1.85
CA VAL A 142 9.00 9.65 -1.92
C VAL A 142 8.00 10.78 -2.11
N LEU A 143 8.11 11.86 -1.33
CA LEU A 143 7.20 12.99 -1.53
C LEU A 143 7.41 13.72 -2.86
N TYR A 144 8.62 13.71 -3.42
CA TYR A 144 8.84 14.16 -4.80
C TYR A 144 8.15 13.24 -5.81
N ALA A 145 8.27 11.92 -5.67
CA ALA A 145 7.58 10.99 -6.57
C ALA A 145 6.05 11.16 -6.52
N LEU A 146 5.48 11.30 -5.32
CA LEU A 146 4.05 11.62 -5.14
C LEU A 146 3.69 12.98 -5.74
N SER A 147 4.56 13.99 -5.60
CA SER A 147 4.36 15.29 -6.24
C SER A 147 4.33 15.17 -7.76
N SER A 148 5.25 14.41 -8.36
CA SER A 148 5.26 14.19 -9.80
C SER A 148 4.01 13.46 -10.30
N MET A 149 3.49 12.49 -9.53
CA MET A 149 2.21 11.85 -9.85
C MET A 149 1.05 12.85 -9.76
N VAL A 150 1.00 13.67 -8.71
CA VAL A 150 -0.03 14.73 -8.54
C VAL A 150 0.04 15.77 -9.67
N ASP A 151 1.24 16.15 -10.09
CA ASP A 151 1.44 17.10 -11.20
C ASP A 151 1.07 16.53 -12.56
N SER A 152 0.89 15.20 -12.66
CA SER A 152 0.56 14.51 -13.91
C SER A 152 -0.87 13.95 -13.91
N LEU A 153 -1.76 14.44 -13.04
CA LEU A 153 -3.13 13.90 -12.94
C LEU A 153 -4.05 14.29 -14.10
N ASP A 154 -3.69 15.32 -14.84
CA ASP A 154 -4.28 15.66 -16.15
C ASP A 154 -3.88 14.66 -17.25
N GLU A 155 -2.74 13.99 -17.09
CA GLU A 155 -2.24 12.92 -17.95
C GLU A 155 -2.02 11.62 -17.15
N LEU A 156 -3.10 10.95 -16.76
CA LEU A 156 -3.06 9.77 -15.89
C LEU A 156 -2.09 8.66 -16.35
N ASP A 157 -1.84 8.51 -17.64
CA ASP A 157 -0.86 7.58 -18.18
C ASP A 157 0.58 7.89 -17.73
N VAL A 158 0.91 9.15 -17.52
CA VAL A 158 2.21 9.58 -16.99
C VAL A 158 2.30 9.23 -15.51
N ALA A 159 1.26 9.50 -14.72
CA ALA A 159 1.22 9.09 -13.31
C ALA A 159 1.32 7.56 -13.16
N ALA A 160 0.63 6.80 -14.03
CA ALA A 160 0.71 5.35 -14.09
C ALA A 160 2.13 4.86 -14.42
N GLN A 161 2.84 5.49 -15.37
CA GLN A 161 4.22 5.14 -15.69
C GLN A 161 5.19 5.37 -14.52
N ILE A 162 5.03 6.48 -13.77
CA ILE A 162 5.83 6.73 -12.56
C ILE A 162 5.57 5.62 -11.53
N MET A 163 4.31 5.18 -11.39
CA MET A 163 3.97 4.09 -10.48
C MET A 163 4.52 2.74 -10.94
N THR A 164 4.39 2.40 -12.22
CA THR A 164 4.98 1.21 -12.82
C THR A 164 6.49 1.15 -12.57
N LYS A 165 7.20 2.25 -12.83
CA LYS A 165 8.63 2.35 -12.53
C LYS A 165 8.92 2.14 -11.04
N THR A 166 8.08 2.71 -10.17
CA THR A 166 8.20 2.53 -8.74
C THR A 166 8.06 1.05 -8.37
N VAL A 167 7.09 0.35 -8.94
CA VAL A 167 6.91 -1.10 -8.74
C VAL A 167 8.12 -1.89 -9.21
N ASP A 168 8.62 -1.62 -10.42
CA ASP A 168 9.79 -2.28 -10.99
C ASP A 168 11.04 -2.11 -10.10
N ASP A 169 11.28 -0.91 -9.58
CA ASP A 169 12.44 -0.60 -8.74
C ASP A 169 12.36 -1.28 -7.35
N HIS A 170 11.16 -1.66 -6.91
CA HIS A 170 10.89 -2.18 -5.57
C HIS A 170 10.61 -3.69 -5.55
N TYR A 171 10.16 -4.28 -6.64
CA TYR A 171 9.90 -5.72 -6.75
C TYR A 171 11.13 -6.57 -6.36
N PRO A 172 12.36 -6.30 -6.85
CA PRO A 172 13.56 -7.04 -6.47
C PRO A 172 13.94 -6.92 -4.99
N ARG A 173 13.35 -5.96 -4.26
CA ARG A 173 13.56 -5.75 -2.82
C ARG A 173 12.58 -6.57 -1.97
N GLY A 174 11.79 -7.45 -2.60
CA GLY A 174 10.77 -8.26 -1.94
C GLY A 174 9.51 -7.48 -1.58
N MET A 175 9.26 -6.34 -2.24
CA MET A 175 8.04 -5.57 -2.00
C MET A 175 6.84 -6.25 -2.64
N LYS A 176 5.76 -6.37 -1.86
CA LYS A 176 4.49 -6.96 -2.27
C LYS A 176 3.42 -5.88 -2.33
N GLU A 177 2.33 -6.17 -3.03
CA GLU A 177 1.16 -5.28 -3.15
C GLU A 177 0.67 -4.75 -1.80
N ILE A 178 0.63 -5.60 -0.76
CA ILE A 178 0.22 -5.21 0.60
C ILE A 178 1.08 -4.08 1.19
N HIS A 179 2.38 -4.01 0.86
CA HIS A 179 3.25 -2.95 1.38
C HIS A 179 2.84 -1.57 0.83
N TYR A 180 2.40 -1.51 -0.43
CA TYR A 180 1.88 -0.28 -1.03
C TYR A 180 0.51 0.08 -0.48
N LYS A 181 -0.39 -0.90 -0.36
CA LYS A 181 -1.71 -0.71 0.24
C LYS A 181 -1.61 -0.11 1.65
N ASN A 182 -0.70 -0.64 2.47
CA ASN A 182 -0.46 -0.14 3.81
C ASN A 182 0.11 1.29 3.81
N LEU A 183 1.04 1.61 2.90
CA LEU A 183 1.53 2.98 2.73
C LEU A 183 0.39 3.95 2.34
N PHE A 184 -0.42 3.58 1.35
CA PHE A 184 -1.52 4.41 0.83
C PHE A 184 -2.64 4.58 1.85
N SER A 185 -2.89 3.59 2.70
CA SER A 185 -3.88 3.68 3.78
C SER A 185 -3.62 4.82 4.77
N LEU A 186 -2.36 5.29 4.89
CA LEU A 186 -2.00 6.41 5.75
C LEU A 186 -2.19 7.77 5.08
N LEU A 187 -2.31 7.81 3.75
CA LEU A 187 -2.31 9.07 3.02
C LEU A 187 -3.50 9.97 3.39
N PRO A 188 -4.75 9.47 3.52
CA PRO A 188 -5.88 10.33 3.93
C PRO A 188 -5.69 10.96 5.32
N GLY A 189 -5.20 10.19 6.30
CA GLY A 189 -4.92 10.70 7.64
C GLY A 189 -3.77 11.72 7.65
N PHE A 190 -2.73 11.47 6.85
CA PHE A 190 -1.63 12.40 6.64
C PHE A 190 -2.10 13.71 5.98
N MET A 191 -2.91 13.62 4.92
CA MET A 191 -3.49 14.79 4.24
C MET A 191 -4.38 15.59 5.17
N THR A 192 -5.22 14.94 5.98
CA THR A 192 -6.03 15.61 7.02
C THR A 192 -5.14 16.41 7.98
N ALA A 193 -4.05 15.82 8.46
CA ALA A 193 -3.15 16.48 9.41
C ALA A 193 -2.33 17.63 8.78
N LYS A 194 -2.02 17.56 7.48
CA LYS A 194 -1.11 18.51 6.81
C LYS A 194 -1.81 19.58 5.99
N ALA A 195 -2.92 19.24 5.37
CA ALA A 195 -3.67 20.14 4.50
C ALA A 195 -4.90 20.74 5.19
N GLY A 196 -5.38 20.16 6.29
CA GLY A 196 -6.51 20.69 7.07
C GLY A 196 -7.72 20.94 6.18
N ASP A 197 -8.26 22.16 6.22
CA ASP A 197 -9.43 22.58 5.43
C ASP A 197 -9.23 22.45 3.91
N ALA A 198 -7.99 22.43 3.42
CA ALA A 198 -7.73 22.21 1.99
C ALA A 198 -8.00 20.76 1.55
N PHE A 199 -8.03 19.80 2.49
CA PHE A 199 -8.44 18.40 2.25
C PHE A 199 -9.95 18.22 2.48
N ASP A 200 -10.72 19.09 1.81
CA ASP A 200 -12.18 19.07 1.79
C ASP A 200 -12.75 17.79 1.13
N GLN A 201 -14.07 17.67 1.08
CA GLN A 201 -14.74 16.49 0.52
C GLN A 201 -14.33 16.24 -0.94
N THR A 202 -14.21 17.28 -1.78
CA THR A 202 -13.82 17.13 -3.18
C THR A 202 -12.38 16.62 -3.30
N ALA A 203 -11.48 17.08 -2.43
CA ALA A 203 -10.12 16.57 -2.35
C ALA A 203 -10.10 15.10 -1.89
N GLN A 204 -10.89 14.73 -0.87
CA GLN A 204 -10.99 13.35 -0.38
C GLN A 204 -11.47 12.39 -1.47
N GLU A 205 -12.51 12.77 -2.21
CA GLU A 205 -13.01 11.99 -3.36
C GLU A 205 -11.95 11.86 -4.46
N GLY A 206 -11.29 12.98 -4.82
CA GLY A 206 -10.23 12.97 -5.82
C GLY A 206 -9.04 12.09 -5.44
N TRP A 207 -8.58 12.19 -4.19
CA TRP A 207 -7.51 11.35 -3.68
C TRP A 207 -7.90 9.87 -3.62
N GLY A 208 -9.15 9.54 -3.29
CA GLY A 208 -9.67 8.18 -3.36
C GLY A 208 -9.50 7.58 -4.76
N LEU A 209 -9.99 8.29 -5.78
CA LEU A 209 -9.88 7.85 -7.18
C LEU A 209 -8.42 7.71 -7.65
N VAL A 210 -7.56 8.66 -7.26
CA VAL A 210 -6.12 8.59 -7.58
C VAL A 210 -5.50 7.35 -6.94
N LEU A 211 -5.76 7.09 -5.66
CA LEU A 211 -5.21 5.93 -4.95
C LEU A 211 -5.73 4.61 -5.51
N ASP A 212 -7.00 4.53 -5.89
CA ASP A 212 -7.59 3.35 -6.53
C ASP A 212 -6.96 3.07 -7.91
N THR A 213 -6.74 4.14 -8.70
CA THR A 213 -6.08 4.06 -10.00
C THR A 213 -4.64 3.57 -9.86
N LEU A 214 -3.87 4.19 -8.96
CA LEU A 214 -2.49 3.79 -8.68
C LEU A 214 -2.41 2.38 -8.10
N GLY A 215 -3.36 2.00 -7.24
CA GLY A 215 -3.49 0.65 -6.71
C GLY A 215 -3.69 -0.38 -7.82
N SER A 216 -4.56 -0.08 -8.79
CA SER A 216 -4.79 -0.94 -9.95
C SER A 216 -3.54 -1.13 -10.80
N VAL A 217 -2.78 -0.05 -11.03
CA VAL A 217 -1.47 -0.10 -11.72
C VAL A 217 -0.48 -1.01 -10.98
N ILE A 218 -0.41 -0.89 -9.65
CA ILE A 218 0.45 -1.74 -8.82
C ILE A 218 0.06 -3.21 -8.95
N SER A 219 -1.23 -3.54 -8.77
CA SER A 219 -1.72 -4.91 -8.85
C SER A 219 -1.45 -5.52 -10.22
N GLN A 220 -1.71 -4.77 -11.30
CA GLN A 220 -1.42 -5.22 -12.66
C GLN A 220 0.07 -5.48 -12.84
N ARG A 221 0.93 -4.50 -12.54
CA ARG A 221 2.36 -4.63 -12.78
C ARG A 221 3.02 -5.73 -11.94
N MET A 222 2.59 -5.89 -10.70
CA MET A 222 3.01 -6.99 -9.82
C MET A 222 2.67 -8.37 -10.43
N SER A 223 1.46 -8.52 -10.98
CA SER A 223 1.04 -9.76 -11.63
C SER A 223 1.91 -10.08 -12.85
N GLU A 224 2.21 -9.07 -13.68
CA GLU A 224 3.08 -9.23 -14.85
C GLU A 224 4.49 -9.69 -14.45
N LEU A 225 5.09 -9.06 -13.42
CA LEU A 225 6.42 -9.43 -12.93
C LEU A 225 6.47 -10.86 -12.39
N GLN A 226 5.43 -11.29 -11.65
CA GLN A 226 5.33 -12.66 -11.13
C GLN A 226 5.18 -13.70 -12.25
N GLN A 227 4.39 -13.39 -13.28
CA GLN A 227 4.22 -14.26 -14.45
C GLN A 227 5.53 -14.37 -15.25
N GLN A 228 6.25 -13.26 -15.41
CA GLN A 228 7.55 -13.23 -16.07
C GLN A 228 8.57 -14.07 -15.31
N GLU A 229 8.68 -13.90 -13.99
CA GLU A 229 9.58 -14.69 -13.14
C GLU A 229 9.24 -16.19 -13.19
N ALA A 230 7.95 -16.56 -13.19
CA ALA A 230 7.52 -17.94 -13.34
C ALA A 230 7.89 -18.54 -14.70
N ALA A 231 7.73 -17.77 -15.79
CA ALA A 231 8.11 -18.18 -17.13
C ALA A 231 9.63 -18.38 -17.28
N ASP A 232 10.42 -17.45 -16.74
CA ASP A 232 11.88 -17.52 -16.77
C ASP A 232 12.40 -18.74 -15.98
N ASN A 233 11.84 -18.99 -14.79
CA ASN A 233 12.17 -20.17 -13.99
C ASN A 233 11.80 -21.48 -14.70
N ALA A 234 10.66 -21.53 -15.39
CA ALA A 234 10.24 -22.69 -16.17
C ALA A 234 11.15 -22.94 -17.39
N ALA A 235 11.64 -21.89 -18.04
CA ALA A 235 12.57 -21.99 -19.16
C ALA A 235 13.95 -22.51 -18.69
N MET A 236 14.46 -22.02 -17.55
CA MET A 236 15.73 -22.50 -16.98
C MET A 236 15.65 -23.97 -16.51
N GLY A 237 14.51 -24.41 -15.97
CA GLY A 237 14.29 -25.80 -15.54
C GLY A 237 14.28 -26.82 -16.69
N LYS A 238 13.82 -26.43 -17.90
CA LYS A 238 13.83 -27.30 -19.10
C LYS A 238 15.23 -27.43 -19.72
N GLY A 239 16.09 -26.40 -19.60
CA GLY A 239 17.45 -26.44 -20.16
C GLY A 239 18.40 -27.42 -19.46
N HIS A 240 18.13 -27.78 -18.20
CA HIS A 240 18.96 -28.70 -17.42
C HIS A 240 18.58 -30.18 -17.59
N SER A 241 17.38 -30.50 -18.09
CA SER A 241 16.95 -31.88 -18.35
C SER A 241 17.48 -32.43 -19.67
N ASP A 242 17.76 -31.56 -20.65
CA ASP A 242 18.08 -31.98 -22.02
C ASP A 242 19.57 -32.27 -22.24
N SER A 243 20.44 -31.99 -21.25
CA SER A 243 21.89 -32.22 -21.35
C SER A 243 22.36 -33.60 -20.86
N ASN A 244 21.48 -34.48 -20.41
CA ASN A 244 21.86 -35.80 -19.85
C ASN A 244 21.66 -36.98 -20.81
N GLY A 245 21.53 -36.71 -22.12
CA GLY A 245 21.08 -37.67 -23.12
C GLY A 245 22.08 -38.11 -24.18
N ILE A 246 23.41 -38.05 -23.99
CA ILE A 246 24.35 -38.66 -24.95
C ILE A 246 25.61 -39.19 -24.24
N ALA A 247 25.71 -40.51 -24.09
CA ALA A 247 26.88 -41.33 -24.46
C ALA A 247 26.89 -42.68 -23.73
N THR A 248 26.56 -43.77 -24.44
CA THR A 248 27.27 -45.05 -24.24
C THR A 248 27.56 -45.66 -25.60
N ASN A 249 28.86 -45.77 -25.88
CA ASN A 249 29.51 -46.23 -27.09
C ASN A 249 29.10 -47.64 -27.52
N GLY A 250 28.92 -47.80 -28.83
CA GLY A 250 29.17 -49.06 -29.51
C GLY A 250 30.68 -49.26 -29.74
N LYS A 251 31.14 -50.49 -29.50
CA LYS A 251 32.12 -51.25 -30.32
C LYS A 251 32.45 -52.56 -29.61
N SER A 252 31.85 -53.65 -30.07
CA SER A 252 32.42 -54.99 -29.94
C SER A 252 32.51 -55.62 -31.32
N GLY A 253 33.71 -56.03 -31.68
CA GLY A 253 34.07 -56.72 -32.91
C GLY A 253 35.56 -56.48 -33.16
N ALA A 254 36.36 -57.43 -33.60
CA ALA A 254 36.26 -58.87 -33.68
C ALA A 254 37.74 -59.37 -33.70
N ASP A 255 37.91 -60.66 -33.46
CA ASP A 255 39.13 -61.48 -33.60
C ASP A 255 40.32 -61.28 -32.64
#